data_AF-A0A444KTK2-F1
#
_entry.id   AF-A0A444KTK2-F1
#
_cell.length_a   1.000
_cell.length_b   1.000
_cell.length_c   1.000
_cell.angle_alpha   90.00
_cell.angle_beta   90.00
_cell.angle_gamma   90.00
#
_symmetry.space_group_name_H-M   'P 1'
#
loop_
_entity.id
_entity.type
_entity.pdbx_description
1 polymer ?
#
loop_
_entity_poly.entity_id
_entity_poly.type
_entity_poly.pdbx_seq_one_letter_code
_entity_poly.pdbx_strand_id
1 'polypeptide(L)'
;MPQANVYAVASKDIVFESFDGEAVVLDLASGKYFGFSDSGSRVWQALSSGVGAQALAGSIAGAAATGATGLDAFIAQLVELGLLVPSDGTAQPLPDELAAELAAAKEPLNVSVHDDLADLIIVDPIHEVEEPLGWPAVKQAS
;
A
#
# COMPACT_ATOMS: atom_id res chain seq x y z
N MET A 1 0.66 -26.91 -1.08
CA MET A 1 0.91 -26.44 0.31
C MET A 1 -0.36 -25.75 0.75
N PRO A 2 -0.85 -25.91 1.99
CA PRO A 2 -2.02 -25.16 2.44
C PRO A 2 -1.69 -23.67 2.36
N GLN A 3 -2.50 -22.91 1.62
CA GLN A 3 -2.34 -21.46 1.56
C GLN A 3 -2.72 -20.87 2.92
N ALA A 4 -1.99 -19.86 3.38
CA ALA A 4 -2.34 -19.16 4.61
C ALA A 4 -3.67 -18.44 4.41
N ASN A 5 -4.54 -18.47 5.43
CA ASN A 5 -5.81 -17.77 5.36
C ASN A 5 -5.70 -16.31 5.79
N VAL A 6 -4.71 -15.97 6.63
CA VAL A 6 -4.52 -14.63 7.18
C VAL A 6 -3.12 -14.13 6.86
N TYR A 7 -3.02 -12.83 6.60
CA TYR A 7 -1.79 -12.15 6.28
C TYR A 7 -1.63 -10.92 7.18
N ALA A 8 -0.40 -10.46 7.32
CA ALA A 8 -0.06 -9.22 8.00
C ALA A 8 0.96 -8.44 7.16
N VAL A 9 1.05 -7.14 7.39
CA VAL A 9 2.10 -6.30 6.80
C VAL A 9 3.47 -6.83 7.24
N ALA A 10 4.38 -7.02 6.29
CA ALA A 10 5.63 -7.76 6.51
C ALA A 10 6.61 -7.07 7.48
N SER A 11 6.62 -5.73 7.50
CA SER A 11 7.45 -4.93 8.37
C SER A 11 6.74 -3.65 8.79
N LYS A 12 7.20 -3.06 9.91
CA LYS A 12 6.83 -1.72 10.35
C LYS A 12 7.33 -0.60 9.42
N ASP A 13 8.31 -0.90 8.58
CA ASP A 13 8.88 0.02 7.60
C ASP A 13 8.00 0.16 6.36
N ILE A 14 6.97 -0.68 6.23
CA ILE A 14 5.96 -0.56 5.19
C ILE A 14 4.90 0.40 5.68
N VAL A 15 4.81 1.54 5.02
CA VAL A 15 3.77 2.54 5.24
C VAL A 15 2.86 2.60 4.02
N PHE A 16 1.61 2.97 4.21
CA PHE A 16 0.65 3.06 3.11
C PHE A 16 -0.32 4.20 3.34
N GLU A 17 -0.75 4.80 2.23
CA GLU A 17 -1.74 5.86 2.21
C GLU A 17 -2.74 5.59 1.09
N SER A 18 -3.98 6.04 1.26
CA SER A 18 -5.03 5.88 0.25
C SER A 18 -5.48 7.24 -0.25
N PHE A 19 -5.45 7.42 -1.57
CA PHE A 19 -5.85 8.64 -2.27
C PHE A 19 -6.99 8.29 -3.22
N ASP A 20 -8.16 8.91 -3.03
CA ASP A 20 -9.35 8.68 -3.89
C ASP A 20 -9.76 7.20 -4.07
N GLY A 21 -9.41 6.34 -3.11
CA GLY A 21 -9.68 4.90 -3.16
C GLY A 21 -8.53 4.05 -3.73
N GLU A 22 -7.48 4.68 -4.25
CA GLU A 22 -6.24 4.02 -4.68
C GLU A 22 -5.20 4.04 -3.56
N ALA A 23 -4.68 2.88 -3.20
CA ALA A 23 -3.65 2.72 -2.19
C ALA A 23 -2.27 2.86 -2.84
N VAL A 24 -1.38 3.55 -2.14
CA VAL A 24 0.05 3.60 -2.40
C VAL A 24 0.76 3.04 -1.18
N VAL A 25 1.61 2.04 -1.39
CA VAL A 25 2.46 1.46 -0.35
C VAL A 25 3.91 1.88 -0.60
N LEU A 26 4.61 2.28 0.44
CA LEU A 26 6.02 2.63 0.43
C LEU A 26 6.75 1.71 1.42
N ASP A 27 7.76 1.01 0.93
CA ASP A 27 8.73 0.30 1.77
C ASP A 27 9.90 1.22 2.10
N LEU A 28 9.93 1.74 3.32
CA LEU A 28 10.98 2.66 3.79
C LEU A 28 12.36 2.00 3.87
N ALA A 29 12.43 0.66 3.95
CA ALA A 29 13.71 -0.05 4.02
C ALA A 29 14.39 -0.14 2.64
N SER A 30 13.61 -0.33 1.58
CA SER A 30 14.14 -0.41 0.20
C SER A 30 13.99 0.87 -0.62
N GLY A 31 13.15 1.82 -0.17
CA GLY A 31 12.82 3.04 -0.91
C GLY A 31 11.88 2.81 -2.10
N LYS A 32 11.34 1.59 -2.27
CA LYS A 32 10.42 1.25 -3.35
C LYS A 32 9.00 1.65 -3.00
N TYR A 33 8.27 2.16 -3.98
CA TYR A 33 6.84 2.40 -3.86
C TYR A 33 6.04 1.51 -4.81
N PHE A 34 4.82 1.22 -4.39
CA PHE A 34 3.92 0.29 -5.01
C PHE A 34 2.56 0.97 -5.16
N GLY A 35 2.07 1.07 -6.40
CA GLY A 35 0.73 1.52 -6.69
C GLY A 35 -0.20 0.32 -6.87
N PHE A 36 -1.43 0.41 -6.39
CA PHE A 36 -2.44 -0.62 -6.63
C PHE A 36 -3.55 -0.07 -7.53
N SER A 37 -4.15 -0.96 -8.33
CA SER A 37 -5.44 -0.65 -8.97
C SER A 37 -6.53 -0.46 -7.92
N ASP A 38 -7.70 0.05 -8.32
CA ASP A 38 -8.83 0.22 -7.41
C ASP A 38 -9.20 -1.10 -6.66
N SER A 39 -9.31 -2.22 -7.37
CA SER A 39 -9.56 -3.52 -6.71
C SER A 39 -8.36 -4.00 -5.87
N GLY A 40 -7.12 -3.76 -6.34
CA GLY A 40 -5.90 -4.12 -5.62
C GLY A 40 -5.80 -3.39 -4.28
N SER A 41 -6.18 -2.12 -4.26
CA SER A 41 -6.17 -1.25 -3.08
C SER A 41 -7.08 -1.77 -1.98
N ARG A 42 -8.26 -2.28 -2.37
CA ARG A 42 -9.28 -2.77 -1.43
C ARG A 42 -8.90 -4.14 -0.89
N VAL A 43 -8.30 -4.99 -1.74
CA VAL A 43 -7.70 -6.25 -1.29
C VAL A 43 -6.52 -6.00 -0.35
N TRP A 44 -5.64 -5.05 -0.66
CA TRP A 44 -4.55 -4.64 0.23
C TRP A 44 -5.08 -4.17 1.60
N GLN A 45 -6.07 -3.28 1.61
CA GLN A 45 -6.69 -2.77 2.84
C GLN A 45 -7.29 -3.90 3.68
N ALA A 46 -7.98 -4.84 3.05
CA ALA A 46 -8.57 -5.99 3.74
C ALA A 46 -7.48 -6.87 4.37
N LEU A 47 -6.48 -7.28 3.58
CA LEU A 47 -5.41 -8.18 4.04
C LEU A 47 -4.54 -7.54 5.12
N SER A 48 -4.17 -6.27 4.96
CA SER A 48 -3.38 -5.53 5.96
C SER A 48 -4.14 -5.34 7.28
N SER A 49 -5.47 -5.37 7.24
CA SER A 49 -6.35 -5.33 8.43
C SER A 49 -6.66 -6.72 9.02
N GLY A 50 -6.06 -7.80 8.51
CA GLY A 50 -6.25 -9.16 9.01
C GLY A 50 -7.50 -9.89 8.48
N VAL A 51 -8.15 -9.37 7.44
CA VAL A 51 -9.27 -10.06 6.78
C VAL A 51 -8.77 -11.35 6.13
N GLY A 52 -9.53 -12.43 6.30
CA GLY A 52 -9.17 -13.72 5.72
C GLY A 52 -9.26 -13.75 4.19
N ALA A 53 -8.26 -14.34 3.54
CA ALA A 53 -8.22 -14.52 2.09
C ALA A 53 -9.43 -15.31 1.56
N GLN A 54 -9.96 -16.25 2.34
CA GLN A 54 -11.19 -16.98 1.96
C GLN A 54 -12.44 -16.09 1.95
N ALA A 55 -12.55 -15.13 2.88
CA ALA A 55 -13.67 -14.19 2.91
C ALA A 55 -13.62 -13.26 1.67
N LEU A 56 -12.42 -12.78 1.34
CA LEU A 56 -12.17 -12.01 0.12
C LEU A 56 -12.50 -12.80 -1.15
N ALA A 57 -12.06 -14.06 -1.24
CA ALA A 57 -12.36 -14.92 -2.39
C ALA A 57 -13.87 -15.09 -2.61
N GLY A 58 -14.65 -15.20 -1.52
CA GLY A 58 -16.11 -15.27 -1.56
C GLY A 58 -16.76 -14.01 -2.14
N SER A 59 -16.30 -12.82 -1.76
CA SER A 59 -16.80 -11.56 -2.31
C SER A 59 -16.38 -11.31 -3.75
N ILE A 60 -15.15 -11.68 -4.09
CA ILE A 60 -14.57 -11.45 -5.42
C ILE A 60 -15.16 -12.39 -6.47
N ALA A 61 -15.61 -13.59 -6.09
CA ALA A 61 -16.23 -14.56 -7.01
C ALA A 61 -17.47 -14.01 -7.76
N GLY A 62 -18.11 -12.94 -7.26
CA GLY A 62 -19.22 -12.25 -7.93
C GLY A 62 -18.81 -11.10 -8.85
N ALA A 63 -17.55 -10.63 -8.79
CA ALA A 63 -17.05 -9.49 -9.54
C ALA A 63 -16.44 -9.93 -10.88
N ALA A 64 -16.92 -9.36 -11.99
CA ALA A 64 -16.49 -9.78 -13.33
C ALA A 64 -15.02 -9.47 -13.66
N ALA A 65 -14.41 -8.49 -12.96
CA ALA A 65 -13.04 -8.04 -13.20
C ALA A 65 -11.98 -8.83 -12.41
N THR A 66 -12.39 -9.64 -11.43
CA THR A 66 -11.50 -10.26 -10.45
C THR A 66 -11.95 -11.69 -10.19
N GLY A 67 -11.25 -12.67 -10.78
CA GLY A 67 -11.49 -14.09 -10.50
C GLY A 67 -10.74 -14.56 -9.25
N ALA A 68 -11.21 -15.62 -8.59
CA ALA A 68 -10.53 -16.23 -7.43
C ALA A 68 -9.05 -16.58 -7.71
N THR A 69 -8.74 -17.08 -8.91
CA THR A 69 -7.35 -17.33 -9.33
C THR A 69 -6.51 -16.06 -9.39
N GLY A 70 -7.12 -14.91 -9.69
CA GLY A 70 -6.46 -13.61 -9.68
C GLY A 70 -6.12 -13.15 -8.26
N LEU A 71 -6.95 -13.48 -7.28
CA LEU A 71 -6.70 -13.15 -5.87
C LEU A 71 -5.47 -13.90 -5.35
N ASP A 72 -5.40 -15.21 -5.53
CA ASP A 72 -4.26 -16.01 -5.05
C ASP A 72 -2.95 -15.54 -5.70
N ALA A 73 -2.97 -15.26 -7.01
CA ALA A 73 -1.81 -14.75 -7.73
C ALA A 73 -1.41 -13.34 -7.25
N PHE A 74 -2.37 -12.49 -6.92
CA PHE A 74 -2.11 -11.16 -6.38
C PHE A 74 -1.49 -11.26 -4.97
N ILE A 75 -2.07 -12.06 -4.07
CA ILE A 75 -1.52 -12.29 -2.73
C ILE A 75 -0.09 -12.85 -2.82
N ALA A 76 0.15 -13.82 -3.71
CA ALA A 76 1.48 -14.37 -3.92
C ALA A 76 2.49 -13.30 -4.36
N GLN A 77 2.09 -12.39 -5.26
CA GLN A 77 2.92 -11.25 -5.64
C GLN A 77 3.23 -10.33 -4.45
N LEU A 78 2.24 -10.00 -3.61
CA LEU A 78 2.49 -9.16 -2.42
C LEU A 78 3.47 -9.81 -1.43
N VAL A 79 3.40 -11.13 -1.28
CA VAL A 79 4.35 -11.87 -0.43
C VAL A 79 5.75 -11.91 -1.06
N GLU A 80 5.85 -12.13 -2.37
CA GLU A 80 7.12 -12.12 -3.10
C GLU A 80 7.80 -10.74 -3.09
N LEU A 81 7.00 -9.67 -3.20
CA LEU A 81 7.44 -8.29 -3.07
C LEU A 81 7.80 -7.92 -1.61
N GLY A 82 7.56 -8.81 -0.65
CA GLY A 82 7.85 -8.58 0.76
C GLY A 82 6.90 -7.59 1.43
N LEU A 83 5.71 -7.36 0.87
CA LEU A 83 4.71 -6.45 1.43
C LEU A 83 3.83 -7.12 2.49
N LEU A 84 3.52 -8.39 2.28
CA LEU A 84 2.74 -9.22 3.19
C LEU A 84 3.53 -10.45 3.63
N VAL A 85 3.20 -10.94 4.82
CA VAL A 85 3.65 -12.24 5.33
C VAL A 85 2.45 -13.06 5.80
N PRO A 86 2.49 -14.39 5.66
CA PRO A 86 1.54 -15.28 6.32
C PRO A 86 1.47 -15.01 7.83
N SER A 87 0.27 -15.04 8.38
CA SER A 87 0.03 -14.87 9.81
C SER A 87 -0.87 -15.99 10.34
N ASP A 88 -0.56 -16.50 11.52
CA ASP A 88 -1.41 -17.45 12.27
C ASP A 88 -2.55 -16.74 13.03
N GLY A 89 -2.84 -15.49 12.68
CA GLY A 89 -3.91 -14.70 13.27
C GLY A 89 -5.30 -15.29 13.06
N THR A 90 -6.26 -14.80 13.84
CA THR A 90 -7.68 -15.13 13.63
C THR A 90 -8.20 -14.33 12.44
N ALA A 91 -8.75 -15.01 11.43
CA ALA A 91 -9.31 -14.36 10.26
C ALA A 91 -10.47 -13.45 10.65
N GLN A 92 -10.37 -12.17 10.28
CA GLN A 92 -11.45 -11.22 10.45
C GLN A 92 -12.42 -11.31 9.26
N PRO A 93 -13.72 -11.07 9.48
CA PRO A 93 -14.68 -10.97 8.40
C PRO A 93 -14.39 -9.73 7.53
N LEU A 94 -14.73 -9.82 6.25
CA LEU A 94 -14.68 -8.67 5.34
C LEU A 94 -15.81 -7.69 5.71
N PRO A 95 -15.53 -6.39 5.93
CA PRO A 95 -16.56 -5.39 6.15
C PRO A 95 -17.49 -5.24 4.93
N ASP A 96 -18.79 -5.06 5.16
CA ASP A 96 -19.79 -4.95 4.09
C ASP A 96 -19.50 -3.80 3.11
N GLU A 97 -19.01 -2.67 3.62
CA GLU A 97 -18.66 -1.50 2.79
C GLU A 97 -17.50 -1.84 1.83
N LEU A 98 -16.45 -2.49 2.34
CA LEU A 98 -15.30 -2.90 1.53
C LEU A 98 -15.68 -3.99 0.51
N ALA A 99 -16.62 -4.87 0.88
CA ALA A 99 -17.17 -5.86 -0.04
C ALA A 99 -17.96 -5.20 -1.19
N ALA A 100 -18.74 -4.16 -0.89
CA ALA A 100 -19.47 -3.40 -1.90
C ALA A 100 -18.53 -2.62 -2.83
N GLU A 101 -17.47 -2.02 -2.30
CA GLU A 101 -16.45 -1.33 -3.10
C GLU A 101 -15.69 -2.29 -4.01
N LEU A 102 -15.29 -3.47 -3.50
CA LEU A 102 -14.68 -4.53 -4.32
C LEU A 102 -15.59 -5.01 -5.46
N ALA A 103 -16.90 -5.09 -5.22
CA ALA A 103 -17.87 -5.46 -6.24
C ALA A 103 -18.09 -4.35 -7.29
N ALA A 104 -17.90 -3.09 -6.91
CA ALA A 104 -17.99 -1.93 -7.81
C ALA A 104 -16.70 -1.67 -8.60
N ALA A 105 -15.59 -2.28 -8.18
CA ALA A 105 -14.29 -2.09 -8.80
C ALA A 105 -14.27 -2.52 -10.27
N LYS A 106 -13.62 -1.70 -11.10
CA LYS A 106 -13.63 -1.85 -12.56
C LYS A 106 -12.33 -2.40 -13.12
N GLU A 107 -11.26 -2.28 -12.35
CA GLU A 107 -9.92 -2.71 -12.74
C GLU A 107 -9.59 -4.08 -12.15
N PRO A 108 -8.82 -4.91 -12.86
CA PRO A 108 -8.34 -6.17 -12.32
C PRO A 108 -7.34 -5.94 -11.18
N LEU A 109 -7.13 -6.98 -10.35
CA LEU A 109 -6.10 -6.95 -9.31
C LEU A 109 -4.72 -6.74 -9.93
N ASN A 110 -4.11 -5.61 -9.62
CA ASN A 110 -2.80 -5.25 -10.14
C ASN A 110 -2.00 -4.50 -9.09
N VAL A 111 -0.68 -4.76 -9.07
CA VAL A 111 0.31 -4.00 -8.32
C VAL A 111 1.37 -3.52 -9.31
N SER A 112 1.59 -2.21 -9.33
CA SER A 112 2.65 -1.56 -10.09
C SER A 112 3.82 -1.31 -9.16
N VAL A 113 4.97 -1.88 -9.48
CA VAL A 113 6.21 -1.67 -8.75
C VAL A 113 6.96 -0.52 -9.40
N HIS A 114 7.40 0.43 -8.59
CA HIS A 114 8.18 1.54 -9.08
C HIS A 114 9.42 1.70 -8.21
N ASP A 115 10.57 1.36 -8.79
CA ASP A 115 11.89 1.56 -8.20
C ASP A 115 12.55 2.88 -8.63
N ASP A 116 12.05 3.53 -9.68
CA ASP A 116 12.65 4.75 -10.25
C ASP A 116 12.58 5.99 -9.32
N LEU A 117 11.64 6.04 -8.36
CA LEU A 117 11.49 7.19 -7.44
C LEU A 117 12.25 7.03 -6.12
N ALA A 118 12.96 5.91 -5.92
CA ALA A 118 14.04 5.88 -4.92
C ALA A 118 15.08 6.99 -5.17
N ASP A 119 15.14 7.51 -6.40
CA ASP A 119 15.97 8.66 -6.80
C ASP A 119 15.33 10.03 -6.47
N LEU A 120 14.00 10.16 -6.36
CA LEU A 120 13.31 11.45 -6.09
C LEU A 120 12.96 11.70 -4.62
N ILE A 121 12.99 10.66 -3.76
CA ILE A 121 12.86 10.83 -2.30
C ILE A 121 14.21 11.22 -1.65
N ILE A 122 15.30 11.34 -2.42
CA ILE A 122 16.53 12.07 -2.04
C ILE A 122 16.38 13.58 -2.31
N VAL A 123 15.19 14.10 -2.61
CA VAL A 123 14.96 15.55 -2.53
C VAL A 123 14.62 15.90 -1.08
N ASP A 124 15.65 15.90 -0.26
CA ASP A 124 15.72 16.54 1.04
C ASP A 124 15.17 17.99 0.96
N PRO A 125 14.12 18.36 1.72
CA PRO A 125 13.69 19.76 1.83
C PRO A 125 14.55 20.51 2.85
N ILE A 126 15.87 20.59 2.64
CA ILE A 126 16.75 21.53 3.35
C ILE A 126 17.79 22.08 2.34
N HIS A 127 17.42 23.08 1.53
CA HIS A 127 18.39 24.16 1.29
C HIS A 127 18.07 25.24 2.31
N GLU A 128 18.85 25.18 3.39
CA GLU A 128 19.05 26.21 4.42
C GLU A 128 17.81 26.99 4.86
N VAL A 129 17.39 26.73 6.10
CA VAL A 129 17.01 27.86 6.96
C VAL A 129 18.23 28.78 7.13
N GLU A 130 18.49 29.66 6.16
CA GLU A 130 19.24 30.88 6.43
C GLU A 130 18.35 31.81 7.28
N GLU A 131 18.08 31.40 8.51
CA GLU A 131 17.80 32.37 9.56
C GLU A 131 18.54 31.93 10.82
N PRO A 132 19.77 32.46 10.98
CA PRO A 132 20.09 32.94 12.31
C PRO A 132 20.98 34.19 12.22
N LEU A 133 20.43 35.37 11.88
CA LEU A 133 20.99 36.68 12.31
C LEU A 133 20.14 37.87 11.81
N GLY A 134 18.93 37.99 12.35
CA GLY A 134 18.37 39.32 12.56
C GLY A 134 19.15 40.02 13.69
N TRP A 135 19.85 41.12 13.35
CA TRP A 135 20.55 42.11 14.22
C TRP A 135 21.93 41.72 14.82
N PRO A 136 22.93 42.64 14.87
CA PRO A 136 23.20 43.82 14.03
C PRO A 136 24.68 43.97 13.55
N ALA A 137 24.92 44.63 12.40
CA ALA A 137 26.19 45.31 12.10
C ALA A 137 25.99 46.51 11.17
N VAL A 138 25.86 47.70 11.78
CA VAL A 138 26.37 49.03 11.33
C VAL A 138 27.30 48.99 10.09
N LYS A 139 27.28 49.88 9.08
CA LYS A 139 26.99 51.33 8.99
C LYS A 139 27.06 51.77 7.49
N GLN A 140 26.19 52.73 7.10
CA GLN A 140 26.44 53.93 6.26
C GLN A 140 26.54 53.90 4.71
N ALA A 141 25.63 54.69 4.11
CA ALA A 141 25.81 55.81 3.17
C ALA A 141 26.09 55.56 1.67
N SER A 142 25.15 56.03 0.83
CA SER A 142 25.35 57.13 -0.13
C SER A 142 24.01 57.79 -0.47
#